data_AF-M6KHL7-F1
#
_entry.id   AF-M6KHL7-F1
#
_cell.length_a   1.000
_cell.length_b   1.000
_cell.length_c   1.000
_cell.angle_alpha   90.00
_cell.angle_beta   90.00
_cell.angle_gamma   90.00
#
_symmetry.space_group_name_H-M   'P 1'
#
loop_
_entity.id
_entity.type
_entity.pdbx_description
1 polymer ?
#
loop_
_entity_poly.entity_id
_entity_poly.type
_entity_poly.pdbx_seq_one_letter_code
_entity_poly.pdbx_strand_id
1 'polypeptide(L)'
;MIQTIDQKTTLNTQNFYKYLPSLSSFTDIIEPSNYFTVPDDWNLIITDVVNSTDAIRSGHYKDVNIAGCITAMAVSNLMGDMDYPFYSVEME
;
A
#
# COMPACT_ATOMS: atom_id res chain seq x y z
N MET A 1 11.73 3.48 15.68
CA MET A 1 12.08 3.20 14.26
C MET A 1 12.38 1.72 14.18
N ILE A 2 11.59 0.96 13.43
CA ILE A 2 11.86 -0.48 13.23
C ILE A 2 13.17 -0.57 12.45
N GLN A 3 14.16 -1.29 12.97
CA GLN A 3 15.40 -1.56 12.23
C GLN A 3 15.06 -2.57 11.13
N THR A 4 15.03 -2.10 9.89
CA THR A 4 14.78 -2.93 8.70
C THR A 4 16.10 -3.37 8.09
N ILE A 5 16.08 -4.48 7.36
CA ILE A 5 17.27 -4.95 6.66
C ILE A 5 17.49 -4.05 5.44
N ASP A 6 18.55 -3.24 5.46
CA ASP A 6 18.95 -2.37 4.35
C ASP A 6 19.74 -3.19 3.30
N GLN A 7 19.02 -3.94 2.45
CA GLN A 7 19.64 -4.65 1.32
C GLN A 7 19.85 -3.70 0.14
N LYS A 8 20.88 -2.85 0.26
CA LYS A 8 21.34 -1.91 -0.78
C LYS A 8 22.01 -2.61 -1.97
N THR A 9 21.32 -3.49 -2.68
CA THR A 9 21.79 -3.95 -4.00
C THR A 9 20.67 -4.58 -4.83
N THR A 10 20.04 -3.83 -5.75
CA THR A 10 19.68 -4.42 -7.06
C THR A 10 19.41 -3.35 -8.13
N LEU A 11 20.09 -3.52 -9.27
CA LEU A 11 19.81 -2.83 -10.52
C LEU A 11 18.43 -3.35 -11.00
N ASN A 12 17.38 -2.52 -10.91
CA ASN A 12 15.96 -2.82 -11.13
C ASN A 12 15.21 -3.41 -9.91
N THR A 13 14.43 -2.54 -9.24
CA THR A 13 13.61 -2.82 -8.05
C THR A 13 12.15 -3.12 -8.38
N GLN A 14 11.77 -3.19 -9.68
CA GLN A 14 10.38 -3.41 -10.11
C GLN A 14 9.78 -4.69 -9.50
N ASN A 15 10.58 -5.75 -9.36
CA ASN A 15 10.11 -7.02 -8.81
C ASN A 15 10.38 -7.17 -7.30
N PHE A 16 10.84 -6.11 -6.61
CA PHE A 16 11.17 -6.16 -5.18
C PHE A 16 10.01 -6.74 -4.34
N TYR A 17 8.79 -6.23 -4.56
CA TYR A 17 7.60 -6.68 -3.84
C TYR A 17 7.29 -8.17 -4.05
N LYS A 18 7.42 -8.62 -5.30
CA LYS A 18 7.11 -9.98 -5.75
C LYS A 18 8.02 -11.03 -5.10
N TYR A 19 9.22 -10.64 -4.70
CA TYR A 19 10.21 -11.53 -4.10
C TYR A 19 10.29 -11.44 -2.57
N LEU A 20 9.42 -10.65 -1.92
CA LEU A 20 9.35 -10.62 -0.46
C LEU A 20 8.91 -12.00 0.09
N PRO A 21 9.59 -12.52 1.12
CA PRO A 21 9.16 -13.76 1.77
C PRO A 21 7.77 -13.60 2.40
N SER A 22 6.87 -14.56 2.17
CA SER A 22 5.60 -14.63 2.87
C SER A 22 5.80 -15.03 4.33
N LEU A 23 5.17 -14.33 5.26
CA LEU A 23 5.12 -14.73 6.66
C LEU A 23 4.10 -15.85 6.85
N SER A 24 4.46 -16.86 7.66
CA SER A 24 3.64 -18.07 7.86
C SER A 24 2.96 -18.12 9.22
N SER A 25 3.41 -17.32 10.18
CA SER A 25 2.82 -17.17 11.50
C SER A 25 2.50 -15.72 11.80
N PHE A 26 1.39 -15.48 12.49
CA PHE A 26 1.02 -14.15 12.96
C PHE A 26 2.06 -13.58 13.93
N THR A 27 2.72 -14.43 14.72
CA THR A 27 3.81 -14.02 15.62
C THR A 27 5.01 -13.44 14.85
N ASP A 28 5.19 -13.79 13.59
CA ASP A 28 6.31 -13.28 12.78
C ASP A 28 6.14 -11.79 12.45
N ILE A 29 4.92 -11.25 12.54
CA ILE A 29 4.62 -9.84 12.28
C ILE A 29 5.28 -8.92 13.30
N ILE A 30 5.50 -9.37 14.53
CA ILE A 30 6.13 -8.52 15.55
C ILE A 30 7.67 -8.50 15.47
N GLU A 31 8.27 -9.33 14.61
CA GLU A 31 9.71 -9.48 14.49
C GLU A 31 10.29 -8.45 13.49
N PRO A 32 11.04 -7.43 13.94
CA PRO A 32 11.58 -6.38 13.07
C PRO A 32 12.42 -6.88 11.90
N SER A 33 13.13 -7.99 12.09
CA SER A 33 14.00 -8.57 11.05
C SER A 33 13.22 -9.12 9.84
N ASN A 34 11.90 -9.26 9.94
CA ASN A 34 11.04 -9.65 8.82
C ASN A 34 10.66 -8.47 7.90
N TYR A 35 11.04 -7.24 8.24
CA TYR A 35 10.73 -6.04 7.46
C TYR A 35 11.93 -5.56 6.65
N PHE A 36 11.64 -5.24 5.39
CA PHE A 36 12.61 -4.74 4.41
C PHE A 36 12.37 -3.26 4.16
N THR A 37 13.44 -2.49 3.96
CA THR A 37 13.32 -1.11 3.52
C THR A 37 12.74 -1.09 2.10
N VAL A 38 11.74 -0.24 1.85
CA VAL A 38 11.22 -0.05 0.50
C VAL A 38 12.28 0.61 -0.39
N PRO A 39 12.32 0.31 -1.71
CA PRO A 39 13.29 0.93 -2.60
C PRO A 39 13.15 2.46 -2.70
N ASP A 40 14.28 3.16 -2.75
CA ASP A 40 14.33 4.63 -2.82
C ASP A 40 13.76 5.20 -4.13
N ASP A 41 13.65 4.38 -5.18
CA ASP A 41 13.14 4.76 -6.50
C ASP A 41 11.63 4.54 -6.67
N TRP A 42 10.94 4.05 -5.63
CA TRP A 42 9.50 3.90 -5.62
C TRP A 42 8.77 5.22 -5.43
N ASN A 43 7.63 5.37 -6.11
CA ASN A 43 6.74 6.51 -5.94
C ASN A 43 5.67 6.19 -4.89
N LEU A 44 5.47 7.11 -3.93
CA LEU A 44 4.37 7.02 -2.98
C LEU A 44 3.17 7.84 -3.48
N ILE A 45 2.04 7.18 -3.68
CA ILE A 45 0.79 7.80 -4.10
C ILE A 45 -0.17 7.81 -2.91
N ILE A 46 -0.63 9.00 -2.54
CA ILE A 46 -1.59 9.21 -1.45
C ILE A 46 -2.75 10.02 -2.01
N THR A 47 -3.97 9.62 -1.69
CA THR A 47 -5.18 10.35 -2.07
C THR A 47 -6.09 10.58 -0.88
N ASP A 48 -6.78 11.71 -0.92
CA ASP A 48 -7.74 12.15 0.09
C ASP A 48 -9.09 12.45 -0.56
N VAL A 49 -10.17 12.22 0.19
CA VAL A 49 -11.55 12.49 -0.24
C VAL A 49 -12.04 13.74 0.49
N VAL A 50 -12.07 14.85 -0.24
CA VAL A 50 -12.56 16.13 0.25
C VAL A 50 -14.00 16.00 0.76
N ASN A 51 -14.26 16.56 1.95
CA ASN A 51 -15.57 16.55 2.62
C ASN A 51 -16.13 15.15 2.93
N SER A 52 -15.25 14.15 3.08
CA SER A 52 -15.63 12.77 3.43
C SER A 52 -16.45 12.69 4.71
N THR A 53 -16.14 13.49 5.74
CA THR A 53 -16.85 13.47 7.02
C THR A 53 -18.35 13.74 6.88
N ASP A 54 -18.73 14.79 6.15
CA ASP A 54 -20.15 15.14 5.98
C ASP A 54 -20.86 14.16 5.02
N ALA A 55 -20.14 13.66 4.01
CA ALA A 55 -20.64 12.61 3.14
C ALA A 55 -20.95 11.32 3.94
N ILE A 56 -20.03 10.88 4.81
CA ILE A 56 -20.23 9.72 5.69
C ILE A 56 -21.43 9.95 6.62
N ARG A 57 -21.52 11.11 7.28
CA ARG A 57 -22.65 11.47 8.14
C ARG A 57 -24.00 11.47 7.39
N SER A 58 -23.96 11.73 6.09
CA SER A 58 -25.13 11.73 5.21
C SER A 58 -25.45 10.35 4.62
N GLY A 59 -24.72 9.30 5.03
CA GLY A 59 -24.94 7.91 4.58
C GLY A 59 -24.14 7.50 3.33
N HIS A 60 -23.24 8.36 2.82
CA HIS A 60 -22.45 8.14 1.60
C HIS A 60 -21.08 7.49 1.86
N TYR A 61 -20.97 6.66 2.90
CA TYR A 61 -19.69 6.02 3.26
C TYR A 61 -19.12 5.15 2.12
N LYS A 62 -19.99 4.41 1.40
CA LYS A 62 -19.58 3.59 0.25
C LYS A 62 -19.00 4.46 -0.87
N ASP A 63 -19.61 5.60 -1.14
CA ASP A 63 -19.16 6.52 -2.18
C ASP A 63 -17.78 7.08 -1.84
N VAL A 64 -17.56 7.44 -0.56
CA VAL A 64 -16.25 7.88 -0.05
C VAL A 64 -15.19 6.77 -0.16
N ASN A 65 -15.51 5.53 0.25
CA ASN A 65 -14.57 4.41 0.15
C ASN A 65 -14.23 4.09 -1.32
N ILE A 66 -15.21 4.14 -2.23
CA ILE A 66 -14.97 3.97 -3.67
C ILE A 66 -14.08 5.09 -4.20
N ALA A 67 -14.35 6.35 -3.85
CA ALA A 67 -13.54 7.49 -4.28
C ALA A 67 -12.07 7.35 -3.85
N GLY A 68 -11.80 6.87 -2.63
CA GLY A 68 -10.44 6.58 -2.16
C GLY A 68 -9.76 5.44 -2.93
N CYS A 69 -10.49 4.39 -3.28
CA CYS A 69 -9.95 3.21 -3.97
C CYS A 69 -9.74 3.41 -5.49
N ILE A 70 -10.41 4.38 -6.13
CA ILE A 70 -10.28 4.64 -7.59
C ILE A 70 -8.82 4.93 -7.99
N THR A 71 -8.05 5.55 -7.11
CA THR A 71 -6.62 5.83 -7.35
C THR A 71 -5.84 4.55 -7.64
N ALA A 72 -6.05 3.50 -6.85
CA ALA A 72 -5.39 2.21 -7.09
C ALA A 72 -5.82 1.66 -8.45
N MET A 73 -7.11 1.69 -8.79
CA MET A 73 -7.58 1.22 -10.11
C MET A 73 -6.96 2.03 -11.27
N ALA A 74 -6.82 3.35 -11.13
CA ALA A 74 -6.20 4.18 -12.15
C ALA A 74 -4.73 3.81 -12.38
N VAL A 75 -3.98 3.53 -11.30
CA VAL A 75 -2.60 3.04 -11.37
C VAL A 75 -2.54 1.66 -12.02
N SER A 76 -3.40 0.72 -11.61
CA SER A 76 -3.47 -0.61 -12.24
C SER A 76 -3.74 -0.53 -13.73
N ASN A 77 -4.66 0.35 -14.15
CA ASN A 77 -4.97 0.55 -15.57
C ASN A 77 -3.78 1.10 -16.37
N LEU A 78 -2.92 1.91 -15.75
CA LEU A 78 -1.71 2.43 -16.38
C LEU A 78 -0.61 1.35 -16.47
N MET A 79 -0.46 0.53 -15.43
CA MET A 79 0.58 -0.50 -15.34
C MET A 79 0.23 -1.78 -16.12
N GLY A 80 -1.05 -2.09 -16.27
CA GLY A 80 -1.54 -3.32 -16.89
C GLY A 80 -1.64 -4.52 -15.95
N ASP A 81 -1.35 -4.32 -14.66
CA ASP A 81 -1.45 -5.33 -13.59
C ASP A 81 -1.75 -4.66 -12.23
N MET A 82 -1.79 -5.47 -11.17
CA MET A 82 -1.91 -5.02 -9.77
C MET A 82 -0.71 -5.54 -8.94
N ASP A 83 0.46 -5.73 -9.56
CA ASP A 83 1.68 -6.26 -8.93
C ASP A 83 2.42 -5.14 -8.14
N TYR A 84 1.68 -4.40 -7.30
CA TYR A 84 2.23 -3.37 -6.41
C TYR A 84 1.45 -3.32 -5.08
N PRO A 85 2.11 -2.94 -3.96
CA PRO A 85 1.43 -2.82 -2.69
C PRO A 85 0.49 -1.61 -2.68
N PHE A 86 -0.75 -1.81 -2.22
CA PHE A 86 -1.68 -0.74 -1.92
C PHE A 86 -2.39 -1.04 -0.60
N TYR A 87 -2.83 0.03 0.06
CA TYR A 87 -3.61 -0.05 1.28
C TYR A 87 -4.72 0.99 1.23
N SER A 88 -5.92 0.58 1.61
CA SER A 88 -7.06 1.47 1.79
C SER A 88 -7.64 1.19 3.17
N VAL A 89 -7.93 2.26 3.91
CA VAL A 89 -8.63 2.16 5.19
C VAL A 89 -10.12 2.18 4.89
N GLU A 90 -10.82 1.12 5.29
CA GLU A 90 -12.26 1.17 5.31
C GLU A 90 -12.70 2.03 6.51
N MET A 91 -13.40 3.13 6.25
CA MET A 91 -14.00 3.94 7.31
C MET A 91 -15.34 3.29 7.69
N GLU A 92 -15.38 2.63 8.86
CA GLU A 92 -16.61 2.20 9.54
C GLU A 92 -17.19 3.33 10.42
#